data_AF-A0A9D5C867-F1
#
_entry.id   AF-A0A9D5C867-F1
#
_cell.length_a   1.000
_cell.length_b   1.000
_cell.length_c   1.000
_cell.angle_alpha   90.00
_cell.angle_beta   90.00
_cell.angle_gamma   90.00
#
_symmetry.space_group_name_H-M   'P 1'
#
loop_
_entity.id
_entity.type
_entity.pdbx_description
1 polymer ?
#
loop_
_entity_poly.entity_id
_entity_poly.type
_entity_poly.pdbx_seq_one_letter_code
_entity_poly.pdbx_strand_id
1 'polypeptide(L)'
;MPQGDHIDLHRKRHGYRLDHFERKRKKEAREVHKRSAFAQKALGIKGKMFAKKRYSEKALMKKTLAMHEESSTRRKVDDQVHDGAIPAYLLDRDTTTRAKVLSNTIKQKRKEKAGKWEVPLPKVRPVAEDEMFRVIRSGKRKSKQWKRMVTKVTFVGPGFTRKPPKYERFIRPMGLRFTKAHVTHPELKCTFNLEIIGIKKNPNGPMYTSLGVVTKGTIIEVNVSELGLVTPAGKVVWGKYAQVTNNPENDGCINATPSTSPSPPHWLLFDYAAHWAPSLAADLGTPSAFIDLHNTAALSFFGPPSALHGDASRSSPDDFTIVPNWITYRPLEARELFNPGVLPDDSGVSESYRYFRSISDCRFVAVRSCNEFESEWLDLLPNLYNKPVIPFGLLPPLRDPQIDCEVPFHLIQWLDNQAPKSVVYVSFGSQVKLSRERVHEIALGLELSKVPFFWALRAPEGWLPEGFERRNEGRGLVLSGWAPQVSVLGHRAVGGFLSHGRRAWVWGGHGAAAIGVRSRNPSRQPLVSPSLTHAERQPELLSTAHAAAAPRPELCHQRATLLHRPHLRAQLLRDQHGRRPSISGQQQETSCVNELLNLLDSQDETCRGTRRRFGSS
;
A
#
# COMPACT_ATOMS: atom_id res chain seq x y z
N MET A 1 -68.19 -9.23 38.80
CA MET A 1 -67.77 -10.25 37.82
C MET A 1 -68.52 -11.53 38.13
N PRO A 2 -69.01 -12.30 37.14
CA PRO A 2 -69.57 -13.61 37.43
C PRO A 2 -68.48 -14.50 38.06
N GLN A 3 -68.83 -15.22 39.13
CA GLN A 3 -67.90 -16.02 39.91
C GLN A 3 -67.67 -17.39 39.25
N GLY A 4 -66.42 -17.70 38.92
CA GLY A 4 -66.00 -18.99 38.35
C GLY A 4 -66.52 -19.30 36.95
N ASP A 5 -66.36 -20.57 36.54
CA ASP A 5 -66.78 -21.11 35.23
C ASP A 5 -68.29 -21.40 35.16
N HIS A 6 -69.09 -20.38 35.48
CA HIS A 6 -70.55 -20.45 35.57
C HIS A 6 -71.22 -21.00 34.29
N ILE A 7 -70.66 -20.78 33.10
CA ILE A 7 -71.17 -21.34 31.83
C ILE A 7 -71.00 -22.86 31.76
N ASP A 8 -69.85 -23.38 32.18
CA ASP A 8 -69.59 -24.81 32.15
C ASP A 8 -70.32 -25.52 33.31
N LEU A 9 -70.45 -24.87 34.47
CA LEU A 9 -71.34 -25.32 35.54
C LEU A 9 -72.80 -25.38 35.08
N HIS A 10 -73.27 -24.35 34.37
CA HIS A 10 -74.61 -24.34 33.79
C HIS A 10 -74.79 -25.48 32.78
N ARG A 11 -73.81 -25.74 31.91
CA ARG A 11 -73.83 -26.89 30.97
C ARG A 11 -73.83 -28.24 31.67
N LYS A 12 -73.10 -28.39 32.79
CA LYS A 12 -73.11 -29.63 33.59
C LYS A 12 -74.47 -29.85 34.27
N ARG A 13 -75.12 -28.78 34.73
CA ARG A 13 -76.41 -28.84 35.45
C ARG A 13 -77.63 -28.95 34.53
N HIS A 14 -77.63 -28.22 33.41
CA HIS A 14 -78.79 -28.07 32.52
C HIS A 14 -78.54 -28.58 31.10
N GLY A 15 -77.35 -29.12 30.83
CA GLY A 15 -76.99 -29.64 29.51
C GLY A 15 -76.75 -28.55 28.46
N TYR A 16 -76.67 -29.01 27.22
CA TYR A 16 -76.67 -28.13 26.05
C TYR A 16 -78.10 -27.90 25.57
N ARG A 17 -78.28 -26.89 24.71
CA ARG A 17 -79.52 -26.74 23.94
C ARG A 17 -79.85 -28.05 23.21
N LEU A 18 -81.12 -28.44 23.20
CA LEU A 18 -81.58 -29.71 22.62
C LEU A 18 -81.12 -29.90 21.16
N ASP A 19 -81.10 -28.82 20.37
CA ASP A 19 -80.69 -28.83 18.95
C ASP A 19 -79.20 -28.54 18.72
N HIS A 20 -78.40 -28.42 19.78
CA HIS A 20 -76.99 -28.00 19.70
C HIS A 20 -76.16 -28.97 18.84
N PHE A 21 -76.26 -30.27 19.11
CA PHE A 21 -75.48 -31.29 18.42
C PHE A 21 -75.90 -31.45 16.95
N GLU A 22 -77.21 -31.37 16.66
CA GLU A 22 -77.69 -31.37 15.29
C GLU A 22 -77.19 -30.16 14.49
N ARG A 23 -77.22 -28.96 15.09
CA ARG A 23 -76.72 -27.73 14.47
C ARG A 23 -75.21 -27.80 14.23
N LYS A 24 -74.45 -28.29 15.20
CA LYS A 24 -72.99 -28.45 15.08
C LYS A 24 -72.63 -29.41 13.94
N ARG A 25 -73.24 -30.60 13.91
CA ARG A 25 -73.07 -31.58 12.83
C ARG A 25 -73.40 -30.99 11.46
N LYS A 26 -74.55 -30.30 11.33
CA LYS A 26 -74.96 -29.63 10.07
C LYS A 26 -74.04 -28.46 9.69
N LYS A 27 -73.36 -27.82 10.65
CA LYS A 27 -72.41 -26.72 10.38
C LYS A 27 -71.10 -27.27 9.83
N GLU A 28 -70.55 -28.31 10.45
CA GLU A 28 -69.30 -28.97 10.02
C GLU A 28 -69.44 -29.58 8.62
N ALA A 29 -70.55 -30.29 8.36
CA ALA A 29 -70.82 -30.85 7.03
C ALA A 29 -70.92 -29.77 5.92
N ARG A 30 -71.58 -28.64 6.20
CA ARG A 30 -71.70 -27.53 5.23
C ARG A 30 -70.41 -26.73 5.06
N GLU A 31 -69.44 -26.87 5.95
CA GLU A 31 -68.24 -26.06 5.95
C GLU A 31 -67.37 -26.34 4.72
N VAL A 32 -67.30 -27.59 4.26
CA VAL A 32 -66.55 -27.99 3.07
C VAL A 32 -67.05 -27.24 1.82
N HIS A 33 -68.37 -27.20 1.62
CA HIS A 33 -68.99 -26.48 0.51
C HIS A 33 -68.83 -24.97 0.64
N LYS A 34 -69.02 -24.42 1.85
CA LYS A 34 -68.81 -22.99 2.10
C LYS A 34 -67.37 -22.57 1.80
N ARG A 35 -66.39 -23.38 2.20
CA ARG A 35 -64.96 -23.14 1.95
C ARG A 35 -64.67 -23.13 0.44
N SER A 36 -65.19 -24.09 -0.31
CA SER A 36 -65.01 -24.13 -1.78
C SER A 36 -65.69 -22.95 -2.48
N ALA A 37 -66.94 -22.65 -2.11
CA ALA A 37 -67.68 -21.52 -2.66
C ALA A 37 -66.99 -20.18 -2.34
N PHE A 38 -66.46 -20.02 -1.13
CA PHE A 38 -65.70 -18.82 -0.76
C PHE A 38 -64.39 -18.72 -1.55
N ALA A 39 -63.71 -19.84 -1.80
CA ALA A 39 -62.49 -19.86 -2.63
C ALA A 39 -62.74 -19.34 -4.05
N GLN A 40 -63.88 -19.70 -4.65
CA GLN A 40 -64.24 -19.32 -6.01
C GLN A 40 -64.81 -17.90 -6.10
N LYS A 41 -65.53 -17.44 -5.08
CA LYS A 41 -66.26 -16.16 -5.11
C LYS A 41 -65.51 -15.00 -4.45
N ALA A 42 -64.50 -15.25 -3.62
CA ALA A 42 -63.79 -14.19 -2.91
C ALA A 42 -62.88 -13.40 -3.87
N LEU A 43 -63.16 -12.10 -4.01
CA LEU A 43 -62.38 -11.19 -4.85
C LEU A 43 -61.32 -10.40 -4.05
N GLY A 44 -60.28 -9.95 -4.75
CA GLY A 44 -59.26 -9.05 -4.21
C GLY A 44 -58.45 -9.61 -3.02
N ILE A 45 -58.18 -8.76 -2.02
CA ILE A 45 -57.35 -9.13 -0.86
C ILE A 45 -57.97 -10.25 -0.02
N LYS A 46 -59.30 -10.35 0.03
CA LYS A 46 -60.01 -11.39 0.77
C LYS A 46 -59.73 -12.78 0.18
N GLY A 47 -59.73 -12.90 -1.16
CA GLY A 47 -59.34 -14.13 -1.85
C GLY A 47 -57.86 -14.48 -1.61
N LYS A 48 -56.96 -13.50 -1.71
CA LYS A 48 -55.51 -13.70 -1.46
C LYS A 48 -55.21 -14.17 -0.04
N MET A 49 -55.83 -13.55 0.98
CA MET A 49 -55.66 -13.97 2.38
C MET A 49 -56.23 -15.37 2.62
N PHE A 50 -57.39 -15.69 2.03
CA PHE A 50 -57.98 -17.02 2.14
C PHE A 50 -57.08 -18.09 1.51
N ALA A 51 -56.53 -17.85 0.32
CA ALA A 51 -55.59 -18.75 -0.32
C ALA A 51 -54.31 -18.95 0.52
N LYS A 52 -53.74 -17.87 1.06
CA LYS A 52 -52.56 -17.93 1.95
C LYS A 52 -52.83 -18.77 3.19
N LYS A 53 -53.99 -18.57 3.84
CA LYS A 53 -54.41 -19.36 5.01
C LYS A 53 -54.59 -20.84 4.67
N ARG A 54 -55.22 -21.15 3.53
CA ARG A 54 -55.40 -22.53 3.07
C ARG A 54 -54.08 -23.21 2.73
N TYR A 55 -53.11 -22.48 2.18
CA TYR A 55 -51.76 -23.00 1.95
C TYR A 55 -51.07 -23.35 3.26
N SER A 56 -51.09 -22.47 4.27
CA SER A 56 -50.48 -22.76 5.59
C SER A 56 -51.15 -23.94 6.29
N GLU A 57 -52.48 -24.06 6.22
CA GLU A 57 -53.22 -25.20 6.80
C GLU A 57 -52.83 -26.53 6.13
N LYS A 58 -52.74 -26.55 4.79
CA LYS A 58 -52.29 -27.73 4.05
C LYS A 58 -50.83 -28.09 4.36
N ALA A 59 -49.95 -27.10 4.43
CA ALA A 59 -48.54 -27.32 4.76
C ALA A 59 -48.36 -27.86 6.18
N LEU A 60 -49.13 -27.32 7.15
CA LEU A 60 -49.15 -27.81 8.52
C LEU A 60 -49.61 -29.27 8.58
N MET A 61 -50.75 -29.59 7.97
CA MET A 61 -51.26 -30.97 7.95
C MET A 61 -50.27 -31.95 7.29
N LYS A 62 -49.65 -31.56 6.17
CA LYS A 62 -48.62 -32.39 5.53
C LYS A 62 -47.43 -32.66 6.46
N LYS A 63 -46.95 -31.65 7.20
CA LYS A 63 -45.90 -31.84 8.20
C LYS A 63 -46.35 -32.74 9.35
N THR A 64 -47.58 -32.59 9.83
CA THR A 64 -48.12 -33.44 10.91
C THR A 64 -48.24 -34.89 10.47
N LEU A 65 -48.72 -35.15 9.26
CA LEU A 65 -48.79 -36.51 8.70
C LEU A 65 -47.39 -37.11 8.52
N ALA A 66 -46.44 -36.35 7.96
CA ALA A 66 -45.05 -36.80 7.82
C ALA A 66 -44.41 -37.13 9.17
N MET A 67 -44.55 -36.27 10.18
CA MET A 67 -44.06 -36.55 11.54
C MET A 67 -44.73 -37.79 12.14
N HIS A 68 -46.02 -38.00 11.91
CA HIS A 68 -46.73 -39.19 12.37
C HIS A 68 -46.20 -40.46 11.68
N GLU A 69 -46.05 -40.45 10.36
CA GLU A 69 -45.47 -41.54 9.57
C GLU A 69 -44.03 -41.87 9.99
N GLU A 70 -43.18 -40.86 10.16
CA GLU A 70 -41.81 -41.00 10.68
C GLU A 70 -41.79 -41.60 12.09
N SER A 71 -42.64 -41.10 12.99
CA SER A 71 -42.74 -41.62 14.36
C SER A 71 -43.24 -43.07 14.41
N SER A 72 -44.12 -43.46 13.49
CA SER A 72 -44.66 -44.82 13.39
C SER A 72 -43.63 -45.80 12.80
N THR A 73 -42.69 -45.31 12.01
CA THR A 73 -41.63 -46.11 11.38
C THR A 73 -40.36 -45.97 12.21
N ARG A 74 -40.26 -46.64 13.36
CA ARG A 74 -39.03 -46.69 14.16
C ARG A 74 -37.89 -47.33 13.35
N ARG A 75 -37.08 -46.52 12.66
CA ARG A 75 -35.77 -46.94 12.17
C ARG A 75 -34.75 -46.67 13.27
N LYS A 76 -33.90 -47.65 13.55
CA LYS A 76 -32.68 -47.46 14.34
C LYS A 76 -31.83 -46.46 13.56
N VAL A 77 -31.62 -45.27 14.12
CA VAL A 77 -30.70 -44.29 13.55
C VAL A 77 -29.31 -44.80 13.92
N ASP A 78 -28.48 -45.12 12.92
CA ASP A 78 -27.08 -45.40 13.18
C ASP A 78 -26.42 -44.12 13.68
N ASP A 79 -25.79 -44.22 14.86
CA ASP A 79 -25.02 -43.14 15.49
C ASP A 79 -23.72 -42.88 14.69
N GLN A 80 -23.86 -42.32 13.49
CA GLN A 80 -22.73 -41.67 12.85
C GLN A 80 -22.48 -40.35 13.58
N VAL A 81 -21.36 -40.30 14.30
CA VAL A 81 -20.87 -39.12 15.02
C VAL A 81 -20.88 -37.92 14.07
N HIS A 82 -21.80 -36.97 14.32
CA HIS A 82 -21.90 -35.75 13.53
C HIS A 82 -20.66 -34.88 13.74
N ASP A 83 -20.14 -34.33 12.64
CA ASP A 83 -19.07 -33.33 12.63
C ASP A 83 -19.49 -32.11 13.47
N GLY A 84 -18.78 -31.85 14.57
CA GLY A 84 -19.13 -30.82 15.56
C GLY A 84 -19.53 -31.34 16.95
N ALA A 85 -18.97 -32.46 17.42
CA ALA A 85 -19.11 -32.91 18.80
C ALA A 85 -18.66 -31.80 19.79
N ILE A 86 -19.56 -31.43 20.69
CA ILE A 86 -19.37 -30.38 21.68
C ILE A 86 -19.23 -31.04 23.07
N PRO A 87 -18.38 -30.52 23.97
CA PRO A 87 -18.26 -31.05 25.33
C PRO A 87 -19.60 -31.05 26.10
N ALA A 88 -19.77 -31.99 27.02
CA ALA A 88 -21.03 -32.21 27.75
C ALA A 88 -21.61 -30.93 28.39
N TYR A 89 -20.76 -30.05 28.92
CA TYR A 89 -21.16 -28.78 29.55
C TYR A 89 -21.69 -27.71 28.57
N LEU A 90 -21.70 -27.98 27.27
CA LEU A 90 -22.21 -27.10 26.21
C LEU A 90 -23.30 -27.78 25.36
N LEU A 91 -23.67 -29.04 25.64
CA LEU A 91 -24.68 -29.79 24.87
C LEU A 91 -26.09 -29.21 24.99
N ASP A 92 -26.47 -28.71 26.18
CA ASP A 92 -27.83 -28.20 26.46
C ASP A 92 -27.99 -26.69 26.22
N ARG A 93 -27.01 -26.05 25.55
CA ARG A 93 -27.07 -24.62 25.23
C ARG A 93 -27.52 -24.41 23.79
N ASP A 94 -28.76 -23.96 23.61
CA ASP A 94 -29.30 -23.58 22.30
C ASP A 94 -28.46 -22.46 21.65
N THR A 95 -27.74 -22.82 20.57
CA THR A 95 -27.10 -22.06 19.45
C THR A 95 -26.55 -20.62 19.64
N THR A 96 -26.68 -19.99 20.81
CA THR A 96 -26.31 -18.60 21.11
C THR A 96 -24.82 -18.45 21.45
N THR A 97 -24.05 -19.54 21.47
CA THR A 97 -22.66 -19.54 21.93
C THR A 97 -21.64 -20.01 20.89
N ARG A 98 -21.91 -19.93 19.57
CA ARG A 98 -20.80 -20.10 18.60
C ARG A 98 -19.79 -18.94 18.63
N ALA A 99 -20.14 -17.79 19.20
CA ALA A 99 -19.25 -16.63 19.30
C ALA A 99 -17.96 -16.89 20.10
N LYS A 100 -17.96 -17.81 21.08
CA LYS A 100 -16.76 -18.15 21.87
C LYS A 100 -15.89 -19.27 21.27
N VAL A 101 -16.30 -19.88 20.17
CA VAL A 101 -15.56 -20.99 19.49
C VAL A 101 -14.58 -20.46 18.43
N LEU A 102 -14.41 -19.14 18.35
CA LEU A 102 -13.49 -18.49 17.40
C LEU A 102 -12.01 -18.86 17.63
N SER A 103 -11.61 -19.32 18.82
CA SER A 103 -10.20 -19.64 19.09
C SER A 103 -9.73 -20.96 18.46
N ASN A 104 -10.61 -21.96 18.31
CA ASN A 104 -10.21 -23.30 17.86
C ASN A 104 -10.40 -23.52 16.34
N THR A 105 -11.31 -22.79 15.68
CA THR A 105 -11.55 -22.90 14.23
C THR A 105 -10.50 -22.16 13.38
N ILE A 106 -9.70 -21.28 13.98
CA ILE A 106 -8.56 -20.61 13.30
C ILE A 106 -7.54 -21.63 12.77
N LYS A 107 -7.45 -22.82 13.39
CA LYS A 107 -6.61 -23.92 12.88
C LYS A 107 -7.18 -24.61 11.63
N GLN A 108 -8.50 -24.62 11.44
CA GLN A 108 -9.15 -25.23 10.27
C GLN A 108 -9.15 -24.33 9.03
N LYS A 109 -9.13 -23.00 9.19
CA LYS A 109 -9.03 -22.03 8.07
C LYS A 109 -7.77 -22.12 7.21
N ARG A 110 -6.76 -22.89 7.62
CA ARG A 110 -5.58 -23.15 6.78
C ARG A 110 -5.92 -23.97 5.53
N LYS A 111 -7.01 -24.75 5.52
CA LYS A 111 -7.40 -25.61 4.39
C LYS A 111 -8.29 -24.92 3.32
N GLU A 112 -8.96 -23.82 3.63
CA GLU A 112 -9.87 -23.12 2.67
C GLU A 112 -9.17 -22.04 1.81
N LYS A 113 -7.85 -21.89 1.96
CA LYS A 113 -7.02 -20.76 1.47
C LYS A 113 -6.82 -20.66 -0.06
N ALA A 114 -7.68 -21.27 -0.87
CA ALA A 114 -7.46 -21.40 -2.32
C ALA A 114 -8.57 -20.82 -3.23
N GLY A 115 -9.54 -20.07 -2.73
CA GLY A 115 -10.63 -19.56 -3.57
C GLY A 115 -11.15 -18.17 -3.20
N LYS A 116 -10.78 -17.17 -4.01
CA LYS A 116 -11.52 -15.92 -4.30
C LYS A 116 -11.65 -14.89 -3.16
N TRP A 117 -10.68 -13.98 -3.09
CA TRP A 117 -10.64 -12.79 -2.25
C TRP A 117 -11.50 -11.63 -2.79
N GLU A 118 -12.67 -11.94 -3.32
CA GLU A 118 -13.63 -10.93 -3.71
C GLU A 118 -14.40 -10.47 -2.47
N VAL A 119 -14.53 -9.15 -2.30
CA VAL A 119 -15.53 -8.62 -1.37
C VAL A 119 -16.90 -9.20 -1.76
N PRO A 120 -17.81 -9.48 -0.80
CA PRO A 120 -19.11 -10.10 -1.10
C PRO A 120 -19.89 -9.40 -2.21
N LEU A 121 -19.71 -8.09 -2.37
CA LEU A 121 -20.28 -7.29 -3.45
C LEU A 121 -19.16 -6.56 -4.21
N PRO A 122 -18.56 -7.17 -5.25
CA PRO A 122 -17.44 -6.54 -5.98
C PRO A 122 -17.91 -5.42 -6.91
N LYS A 123 -19.08 -5.59 -7.53
CA LYS A 123 -19.71 -4.58 -8.39
C LYS A 123 -21.03 -4.16 -7.78
N VAL A 124 -21.19 -2.85 -7.60
CA VAL A 124 -22.44 -2.23 -7.14
C VAL A 124 -22.92 -1.25 -8.19
N ARG A 125 -24.24 -1.10 -8.29
CA ARG A 125 -24.87 -0.12 -9.17
C ARG A 125 -24.27 1.27 -8.88
N PRO A 126 -23.73 1.97 -9.90
CA PRO A 126 -23.29 3.34 -9.72
C PRO A 126 -24.50 4.22 -9.42
N VAL A 127 -24.34 5.10 -8.45
CA VAL A 127 -25.37 6.07 -8.05
C VAL A 127 -25.02 7.42 -8.66
N ALA A 128 -25.98 8.02 -9.37
CA ALA A 128 -25.79 9.32 -10.01
C ALA A 128 -25.78 10.46 -8.96
N GLU A 129 -25.10 11.56 -9.28
CA GLU A 129 -24.90 12.66 -8.32
C GLU A 129 -26.22 13.37 -7.92
N ASP A 130 -27.18 13.43 -8.84
CA ASP A 130 -28.52 13.98 -8.63
C ASP A 130 -29.36 13.14 -7.65
N GLU A 131 -29.16 11.82 -7.66
CA GLU A 131 -29.74 10.90 -6.69
C GLU A 131 -29.10 11.07 -5.30
N MET A 132 -27.79 11.32 -5.23
CA MET A 132 -27.05 11.52 -3.97
C MET A 132 -27.28 12.91 -3.35
N PHE A 133 -27.45 13.94 -4.16
CA PHE A 133 -27.52 15.32 -3.72
C PHE A 133 -28.80 16.02 -4.16
N ARG A 134 -29.64 16.35 -3.17
CA ARG A 134 -30.78 17.23 -3.38
C ARG A 134 -30.32 18.70 -3.36
N VAL A 135 -30.68 19.46 -4.39
CA VAL A 135 -30.41 20.90 -4.47
C VAL A 135 -31.26 21.66 -3.45
N ILE A 136 -30.62 22.48 -2.60
CA ILE A 136 -31.32 23.41 -1.70
C ILE A 136 -31.23 24.83 -2.27
N ARG A 137 -32.39 25.47 -2.40
CA ARG A 137 -32.51 26.87 -2.81
C ARG A 137 -32.55 27.80 -1.59
N SER A 138 -31.80 28.90 -1.64
CA SER A 138 -31.65 29.86 -0.53
C SER A 138 -31.99 31.30 -0.94
N GLY A 139 -32.27 32.15 0.05
CA GLY A 139 -32.71 33.55 -0.12
C GLY A 139 -34.24 33.69 -0.17
N LYS A 140 -34.75 34.91 0.06
CA LYS A 140 -36.20 35.20 0.08
C LYS A 140 -36.90 34.75 -1.22
N ARG A 141 -36.29 35.02 -2.38
CA ARG A 141 -36.79 34.61 -3.71
C ARG A 141 -36.34 33.20 -4.14
N LYS A 142 -35.61 32.46 -3.30
CA LYS A 142 -35.08 31.10 -3.58
C LYS A 142 -34.32 30.96 -4.91
N SER A 143 -33.62 32.00 -5.36
CA SER A 143 -32.87 31.97 -6.63
C SER A 143 -31.49 31.31 -6.51
N LYS A 144 -30.90 31.26 -5.31
CA LYS A 144 -29.53 30.78 -5.11
C LYS A 144 -29.49 29.27 -4.85
N GLN A 145 -28.85 28.51 -5.74
CA GLN A 145 -28.85 27.03 -5.73
C GLN A 145 -27.48 26.42 -5.41
N TRP A 146 -26.68 27.02 -4.53
CA TRP A 146 -25.30 26.58 -4.26
C TRP A 146 -25.18 25.46 -3.21
N LYS A 147 -26.23 25.23 -2.40
CA LYS A 147 -26.26 24.21 -1.34
C LYS A 147 -26.71 22.85 -1.87
N ARG A 148 -26.15 21.78 -1.29
CA ARG A 148 -26.46 20.38 -1.61
C ARG A 148 -26.77 19.63 -0.32
N MET A 149 -27.92 18.97 -0.24
CA MET A 149 -28.28 18.07 0.85
C MET A 149 -27.99 16.64 0.44
N VAL A 150 -27.29 15.90 1.28
CA VAL A 150 -27.10 14.46 1.10
C VAL A 150 -28.42 13.75 1.43
N THR A 151 -28.93 12.97 0.48
CA THR A 151 -30.18 12.18 0.60
C THR A 151 -29.93 10.76 1.13
N LYS A 152 -28.70 10.29 1.04
CA LYS A 152 -28.26 8.97 1.50
C LYS A 152 -27.85 8.99 2.97
N VAL A 153 -27.82 7.80 3.58
CA VAL A 153 -27.33 7.64 4.95
C VAL A 153 -25.88 8.06 5.05
N THR A 154 -25.51 8.67 6.18
CA THR A 154 -24.18 9.17 6.46
C THR A 154 -23.68 8.70 7.81
N PHE A 155 -22.38 8.42 7.89
CA PHE A 155 -21.64 8.31 9.14
C PHE A 155 -20.94 9.64 9.41
N VAL A 156 -20.99 10.05 10.67
CA VAL A 156 -20.39 11.27 11.15
C VAL A 156 -19.71 10.93 12.47
N GLY A 157 -18.40 11.17 12.56
CA GLY A 157 -17.62 10.83 13.75
C GLY A 157 -18.08 11.59 15.01
N PRO A 158 -17.70 11.10 16.20
CA PRO A 158 -18.18 11.61 17.49
C PRO A 158 -17.84 13.09 17.74
N GLY A 159 -16.75 13.61 17.16
CA GLY A 159 -16.34 15.01 17.27
C GLY A 159 -17.01 15.99 16.28
N PHE A 160 -18.09 15.60 15.61
CA PHE A 160 -18.65 16.44 14.55
C PHE A 160 -19.44 17.64 15.07
N THR A 161 -18.93 18.82 14.74
CA THR A 161 -19.63 20.09 14.89
C THR A 161 -20.08 20.61 13.51
N ARG A 162 -21.31 21.11 13.40
CA ARG A 162 -21.80 21.69 12.15
C ARG A 162 -21.08 23.00 11.86
N LYS A 163 -20.70 23.21 10.60
CA LYS A 163 -20.19 24.50 10.14
C LYS A 163 -21.32 25.55 10.14
N PRO A 164 -21.01 26.84 10.31
CA PRO A 164 -22.02 27.89 10.22
C PRO A 164 -22.77 27.86 8.87
N PRO A 165 -24.08 28.17 8.82
CA PRO A 165 -24.89 28.00 7.61
C PRO A 165 -24.39 28.74 6.37
N LYS A 166 -23.59 29.79 6.54
CA LYS A 166 -22.99 30.55 5.44
C LYS A 166 -21.86 29.79 4.73
N TYR A 167 -21.12 28.93 5.44
CA TYR A 167 -19.98 28.16 4.93
C TYR A 167 -20.32 26.68 4.66
N GLU A 168 -21.48 26.21 5.12
CA GLU A 168 -21.96 24.84 4.88
C GLU A 168 -22.56 24.70 3.47
N ARG A 169 -21.79 24.11 2.55
CA ARG A 169 -22.26 23.75 1.19
C ARG A 169 -22.96 22.39 1.16
N PHE A 170 -22.37 21.38 1.79
CA PHE A 170 -22.91 20.02 1.88
C PHE A 170 -23.59 19.80 3.23
N ILE A 171 -24.90 19.56 3.20
CA ILE A 171 -25.73 19.37 4.39
C ILE A 171 -25.97 17.88 4.58
N ARG A 172 -25.54 17.35 5.72
CA ARG A 172 -25.81 15.97 6.15
C ARG A 172 -26.88 16.00 7.25
N PRO A 173 -28.16 15.73 6.95
CA PRO A 173 -29.24 15.90 7.92
C PRO A 173 -29.13 14.91 9.07
N MET A 174 -29.53 15.31 10.28
CA MET A 174 -29.38 14.49 11.50
C MET A 174 -30.15 13.16 11.42
N GLY A 175 -31.34 13.16 10.81
CA GLY A 175 -32.14 11.93 10.63
C GLY A 175 -31.52 10.88 9.70
N LEU A 176 -30.48 11.24 8.94
CA LEU A 176 -29.71 10.31 8.10
C LEU A 176 -28.31 10.04 8.66
N ARG A 177 -28.05 10.37 9.93
CA ARG A 177 -26.76 10.11 10.58
C ARG A 177 -26.86 8.85 11.42
N PHE A 178 -26.08 7.85 11.06
CA PHE A 178 -26.05 6.56 11.73
C PHE A 178 -24.68 6.37 12.38
N THR A 179 -24.69 5.83 13.59
CA THR A 179 -23.48 5.56 14.39
C THR A 179 -23.22 4.07 14.57
N LYS A 180 -24.21 3.22 14.31
CA LYS A 180 -24.13 1.76 14.47
C LYS A 180 -24.54 1.05 13.19
N ALA A 181 -24.04 -0.17 13.02
CA ALA A 181 -24.35 -1.07 11.92
C ALA A 181 -24.63 -2.49 12.44
N HIS A 182 -25.57 -3.17 11.80
CA HIS A 182 -25.86 -4.58 12.02
C HIS A 182 -24.90 -5.43 11.19
N VAL A 183 -23.92 -6.03 11.86
CA VAL A 183 -22.86 -6.80 11.23
C VAL A 183 -23.13 -8.29 11.42
N THR A 184 -23.38 -9.01 10.33
CA THR A 184 -23.65 -10.46 10.34
C THR A 184 -22.37 -11.24 10.00
N HIS A 185 -21.90 -12.08 10.92
CA HIS A 185 -20.72 -12.91 10.68
C HIS A 185 -21.11 -14.21 9.94
N PRO A 186 -20.60 -14.48 8.73
CA PRO A 186 -21.05 -15.62 7.91
C PRO A 186 -20.87 -16.98 8.60
N GLU A 187 -19.77 -17.19 9.31
CA GLU A 187 -19.46 -18.46 9.97
C GLU A 187 -20.27 -18.70 11.25
N LEU A 188 -20.54 -17.63 12.01
CA LEU A 188 -21.26 -17.73 13.28
C LEU A 188 -22.78 -17.69 13.07
N LYS A 189 -23.23 -17.21 11.91
CA LYS A 189 -24.64 -16.98 11.57
C LYS A 189 -25.38 -16.12 12.61
N CYS A 190 -24.65 -15.25 13.30
CA CYS A 190 -25.18 -14.28 14.24
C CYS A 190 -24.90 -12.84 13.77
N THR A 191 -25.75 -11.94 14.23
CA THR A 191 -25.72 -10.51 13.86
C THR A 191 -25.51 -9.69 15.12
N PHE A 192 -24.57 -8.74 15.05
CA PHE A 192 -24.20 -7.86 16.15
C PHE A 192 -24.49 -6.41 15.78
N ASN A 193 -24.94 -5.61 16.73
CA ASN A 193 -25.17 -4.17 16.53
C ASN A 193 -23.92 -3.38 16.95
N LEU A 194 -22.96 -3.27 16.04
CA LEU A 194 -21.62 -2.75 16.32
C LEU A 194 -21.52 -1.26 15.99
N GLU A 195 -20.66 -0.55 16.73
CA GLU A 195 -20.38 0.85 16.48
C GLU A 195 -19.49 1.03 15.25
N ILE A 196 -19.84 2.02 14.42
CA ILE A 196 -19.05 2.41 13.26
C ILE A 196 -17.93 3.33 13.74
N ILE A 197 -16.69 2.98 13.42
CA ILE A 197 -15.50 3.78 13.70
C ILE A 197 -15.27 4.79 12.57
N GLY A 198 -15.40 4.33 11.33
CA GLY A 198 -15.12 5.15 10.15
C GLY A 198 -15.62 4.54 8.85
N ILE A 199 -15.61 5.36 7.80
CA ILE A 199 -15.82 4.89 6.42
C ILE A 199 -14.47 4.84 5.72
N LYS A 200 -14.13 3.67 5.15
CA LYS A 200 -12.85 3.47 4.46
C LYS A 200 -12.94 3.68 2.96
N LYS A 201 -14.01 3.17 2.33
CA LYS A 201 -14.16 3.24 0.87
C LYS A 201 -15.63 3.24 0.46
N ASN A 202 -16.04 4.24 -0.30
CA ASN A 202 -17.31 4.22 -1.05
C ASN A 202 -17.04 3.87 -2.53
N PRO A 203 -17.75 2.89 -3.13
CA PRO A 203 -17.54 2.50 -4.53
C PRO A 203 -17.86 3.61 -5.54
N ASN A 204 -18.69 4.59 -5.19
CA ASN A 204 -19.10 5.67 -6.09
C ASN A 204 -18.06 6.82 -6.20
N GLY A 205 -17.00 6.81 -5.38
CA GLY A 205 -15.92 7.79 -5.46
C GLY A 205 -15.36 8.27 -4.10
N PRO A 206 -14.15 8.86 -4.09
CA PRO A 206 -13.48 9.28 -2.87
C PRO A 206 -14.18 10.44 -2.15
N MET A 207 -14.83 11.36 -2.89
CA MET A 207 -15.61 12.46 -2.31
C MET A 207 -16.69 11.97 -1.34
N TYR A 208 -17.38 10.87 -1.69
CA TYR A 208 -18.41 10.26 -0.86
C TYR A 208 -17.85 9.59 0.39
N THR A 209 -16.63 9.05 0.29
CA THR A 209 -15.87 8.55 1.44
C THR A 209 -15.58 9.69 2.42
N SER A 210 -15.07 10.83 1.95
CA SER A 210 -14.78 12.00 2.80
C SER A 210 -16.03 12.63 3.43
N LEU A 211 -17.15 12.64 2.70
CA LEU A 211 -18.44 13.09 3.23
C LEU A 211 -19.08 12.09 4.22
N GLY A 212 -18.54 10.87 4.32
CA GLY A 212 -19.08 9.83 5.17
C GLY A 212 -20.39 9.26 4.63
N VAL A 213 -20.59 9.19 3.31
CA VAL A 213 -21.80 8.61 2.71
C VAL A 213 -21.74 7.10 2.72
N VAL A 214 -22.80 6.47 3.25
CA VAL A 214 -22.99 5.03 3.32
C VAL A 214 -24.00 4.62 2.25
N THR A 215 -23.53 3.86 1.27
CA THR A 215 -24.34 3.24 0.21
C THR A 215 -24.09 1.73 0.20
N LYS A 216 -24.88 0.98 -0.57
CA LYS A 216 -24.57 -0.43 -0.83
C LYS A 216 -23.13 -0.58 -1.34
N GLY A 217 -22.41 -1.56 -0.81
CA GLY A 217 -21.01 -1.83 -1.13
C GLY A 217 -19.99 -0.94 -0.44
N THR A 218 -20.40 0.08 0.33
CA THR A 218 -19.47 0.89 1.13
C THR A 218 -18.76 0.00 2.15
N ILE A 219 -17.43 0.18 2.24
CA ILE A 219 -16.58 -0.48 3.24
C ILE A 219 -16.47 0.45 4.44
N ILE A 220 -16.95 -0.03 5.58
CA ILE A 220 -16.92 0.63 6.87
C ILE A 220 -15.98 -0.12 7.82
N GLU A 221 -15.42 0.61 8.76
CA GLU A 221 -14.68 0.05 9.88
C GLU A 221 -15.61 0.01 11.09
N VAL A 222 -15.74 -1.16 11.71
CA VAL A 222 -16.64 -1.42 12.83
C VAL A 222 -15.85 -1.89 14.05
N ASN A 223 -16.31 -1.47 15.22
CA ASN A 223 -15.74 -1.90 16.49
C ASN A 223 -16.16 -3.35 16.77
N VAL A 224 -15.20 -4.25 16.91
CA VAL A 224 -15.41 -5.69 17.13
C VAL A 224 -14.95 -6.15 18.51
N SER A 225 -14.75 -5.23 19.46
CA SER A 225 -14.36 -5.56 20.83
C SER A 225 -15.34 -6.54 21.51
N GLU A 226 -16.64 -6.41 21.25
CA GLU A 226 -17.69 -7.30 21.76
C GLU A 226 -17.56 -8.76 21.26
N LEU A 227 -16.88 -8.98 20.12
CA LEU A 227 -16.66 -10.32 19.58
C LEU A 227 -15.51 -11.07 20.25
N GLY A 228 -14.67 -10.38 21.03
CA GLY A 228 -13.52 -10.99 21.70
C GLY A 228 -12.52 -11.62 20.72
N LEU A 229 -12.35 -11.03 19.53
CA LEU A 229 -11.41 -11.53 18.54
C LEU A 229 -9.97 -11.28 19.01
N VAL A 230 -9.12 -12.30 18.97
CA VAL A 230 -7.71 -12.22 19.37
C VAL A 230 -6.83 -12.75 18.25
N THR A 231 -5.75 -12.03 17.95
CA THR A 231 -4.70 -12.48 17.03
C THR A 231 -3.93 -13.67 17.61
N PRO A 232 -3.25 -14.49 16.78
CA PRO A 232 -2.38 -15.56 17.30
C PRO A 232 -1.29 -15.08 18.28
N ALA A 233 -0.92 -13.79 18.18
CA ALA A 233 0.04 -13.15 19.08
C ALA A 233 -0.57 -12.66 20.40
N GLY A 234 -1.83 -13.00 20.70
CA GLY A 234 -2.51 -12.61 21.95
C GLY A 234 -3.06 -11.19 21.99
N LYS A 235 -2.85 -10.37 20.93
CA LYS A 235 -3.42 -9.01 20.84
C LYS A 235 -4.91 -9.06 20.53
N VAL A 236 -5.70 -8.28 21.27
CA VAL A 236 -7.15 -8.13 21.06
C VAL A 236 -7.40 -7.26 19.83
N VAL A 237 -8.28 -7.73 18.94
CA VAL A 237 -8.73 -7.00 17.74
C VAL A 237 -9.96 -6.19 18.11
N TRP A 238 -9.87 -4.87 17.95
CA TRP A 238 -10.98 -3.96 18.24
C TRP A 238 -11.60 -3.34 16.98
N GLY A 239 -10.93 -3.40 15.83
CA GLY A 239 -11.43 -2.87 14.55
C GLY A 239 -11.44 -3.93 13.46
N LYS A 240 -12.51 -3.99 12.66
CA LYS A 240 -12.58 -4.85 11.46
C LYS A 240 -13.34 -4.15 10.34
N TYR A 241 -12.96 -4.44 9.11
CA TYR A 241 -13.70 -3.96 7.95
C TYR A 241 -14.97 -4.80 7.70
N ALA A 242 -16.05 -4.12 7.35
CA ALA A 242 -17.30 -4.72 6.94
C ALA A 242 -17.83 -4.01 5.69
N GLN A 243 -18.46 -4.77 4.80
CA GLN A 243 -19.09 -4.24 3.59
C GLN A 243 -20.60 -4.15 3.80
N VAL A 244 -21.18 -2.99 3.50
CA VAL A 244 -22.62 -2.75 3.58
C VAL A 244 -23.34 -3.50 2.45
N THR A 245 -24.36 -4.29 2.80
CA THR A 245 -25.05 -5.21 1.88
C THR A 245 -26.38 -4.68 1.35
N ASN A 246 -27.08 -3.84 2.12
CA ASN A 246 -28.37 -3.26 1.74
C ASN A 246 -28.24 -1.80 1.26
N ASN A 247 -29.39 -1.18 0.94
CA ASN A 247 -29.49 0.26 0.66
C ASN A 247 -30.10 0.94 1.89
N PRO A 248 -29.28 1.51 2.80
CA PRO A 248 -29.74 1.94 4.12
C PRO A 248 -30.83 3.02 4.08
N GLU A 249 -30.89 3.80 3.01
CA GLU A 249 -31.89 4.86 2.80
C GLU A 249 -33.33 4.35 2.68
N ASN A 250 -33.53 3.09 2.27
CA ASN A 250 -34.86 2.49 2.09
C ASN A 250 -35.36 1.79 3.35
N ASP A 251 -34.43 1.25 4.14
CA ASP A 251 -34.74 0.34 5.25
C ASP A 251 -34.60 1.00 6.63
N GLY A 252 -33.83 2.09 6.72
CA GLY A 252 -33.50 2.72 8.02
C GLY A 252 -32.53 1.90 8.87
N CYS A 253 -31.82 0.93 8.27
CA CYS A 253 -30.82 0.09 8.92
C CYS A 253 -29.57 -0.04 8.03
N ILE A 254 -28.38 -0.05 8.63
CA ILE A 254 -27.14 -0.41 7.94
C ILE A 254 -26.85 -1.88 8.22
N ASN A 255 -27.06 -2.74 7.23
CA ASN A 255 -26.69 -4.16 7.32
C ASN A 255 -25.35 -4.35 6.61
N ALA A 256 -24.42 -5.04 7.27
CA ALA A 256 -23.08 -5.26 6.75
C ALA A 256 -22.58 -6.68 7.05
N THR A 257 -21.66 -7.13 6.22
CA THR A 257 -20.95 -8.41 6.40
C THR A 257 -19.46 -8.12 6.55
N PRO A 258 -18.76 -8.65 7.56
CA PRO A 258 -17.32 -8.51 7.68
C PRO A 258 -16.66 -8.94 6.39
N SER A 259 -15.72 -8.14 5.87
CA SER A 259 -14.85 -8.65 4.84
C SER A 259 -14.00 -9.76 5.46
N THR A 260 -13.92 -10.91 4.81
CA THR A 260 -12.90 -11.91 5.14
C THR A 260 -11.53 -11.23 5.07
N SER A 261 -10.64 -11.63 5.98
CA SER A 261 -9.37 -10.96 6.29
C SER A 261 -8.63 -10.43 5.06
N PRO A 262 -7.97 -9.26 5.12
CA PRO A 262 -7.13 -8.79 4.02
C PRO A 262 -6.17 -9.91 3.64
N SER A 263 -6.18 -10.30 2.37
CA SER A 263 -5.21 -11.26 1.86
C SER A 263 -3.81 -10.67 2.04
N PRO A 264 -2.79 -11.53 2.19
CA PRO A 264 -1.44 -11.05 1.94
C PRO A 264 -1.37 -10.46 0.50
N PRO A 265 -0.47 -9.50 0.26
CA PRO A 265 -0.27 -8.95 -1.07
C PRO A 265 0.11 -10.08 -2.05
N HIS A 266 -0.19 -9.92 -3.35
CA HIS A 266 0.20 -10.91 -4.37
C HIS A 266 1.71 -11.03 -4.48
N TRP A 267 2.41 -9.90 -4.31
CA TRP A 267 3.86 -9.81 -4.30
C TRP A 267 4.31 -8.82 -3.23
N LEU A 268 5.41 -9.15 -2.57
CA LEU A 268 6.13 -8.20 -1.73
C LEU A 268 7.36 -7.68 -2.49
N LEU A 269 7.35 -6.40 -2.81
CA LEU A 269 8.50 -5.69 -3.37
C LEU A 269 9.21 -4.98 -2.22
N PHE A 270 10.51 -5.23 -2.04
CA PHE A 270 11.25 -4.72 -0.89
C PHE A 270 12.69 -4.37 -1.27
N ASP A 271 13.31 -3.45 -0.54
CA ASP A 271 14.72 -3.05 -0.71
C ASP A 271 15.63 -3.77 0.29
N TYR A 272 16.94 -3.50 0.25
CA TYR A 272 17.92 -4.21 1.08
C TYR A 272 17.78 -3.85 2.55
N ALA A 273 17.25 -2.65 2.88
CA ALA A 273 17.06 -2.24 4.27
C ALA A 273 16.01 -3.13 4.95
N ALA A 274 14.96 -3.52 4.20
CA ALA A 274 13.91 -4.42 4.63
C ALA A 274 14.29 -5.93 4.56
N HIS A 275 15.52 -6.28 4.92
CA HIS A 275 16.06 -7.66 4.91
C HIS A 275 15.25 -8.70 5.70
N TRP A 276 14.41 -8.29 6.66
CA TRP A 276 13.50 -9.16 7.42
C TRP A 276 12.20 -9.48 6.68
N ALA A 277 11.85 -8.68 5.68
CA ALA A 277 10.58 -8.75 4.97
C ALA A 277 10.39 -10.05 4.15
N PRO A 278 11.43 -10.63 3.53
CA PRO A 278 11.32 -11.93 2.86
C PRO A 278 10.92 -13.07 3.77
N SER A 279 11.50 -13.15 4.98
CA SER A 279 11.14 -14.17 5.98
C SER A 279 9.66 -14.06 6.35
N LEU A 280 9.18 -12.82 6.57
CA LEU A 280 7.77 -12.57 6.86
C LEU A 280 6.88 -12.94 5.66
N ALA A 281 7.32 -12.65 4.43
CA ALA A 281 6.59 -13.03 3.22
C ALA A 281 6.48 -14.55 3.09
N ALA A 282 7.55 -15.29 3.39
CA ALA A 282 7.56 -16.75 3.42
C ALA A 282 6.56 -17.31 4.44
N ASP A 283 6.53 -16.77 5.66
CA ASP A 283 5.55 -17.14 6.69
C ASP A 283 4.09 -16.91 6.25
N LEU A 284 3.88 -15.86 5.45
CA LEU A 284 2.58 -15.51 4.89
C LEU A 284 2.24 -16.29 3.59
N GLY A 285 3.21 -17.02 3.02
CA GLY A 285 3.10 -17.70 1.73
C GLY A 285 3.02 -16.74 0.54
N THR A 286 3.66 -15.59 0.66
CA THR A 286 3.68 -14.51 -0.35
C THR A 286 5.02 -14.51 -1.08
N PRO A 287 5.04 -14.54 -2.42
CA PRO A 287 6.30 -14.39 -3.15
C PRO A 287 6.86 -12.97 -2.97
N SER A 288 8.18 -12.88 -2.86
CA SER A 288 8.89 -11.62 -2.66
C SER A 288 9.90 -11.40 -3.78
N ALA A 289 10.11 -10.13 -4.16
CA ALA A 289 11.12 -9.73 -5.11
C ALA A 289 11.97 -8.61 -4.51
N PHE A 290 13.29 -8.78 -4.61
CA PHE A 290 14.25 -7.81 -4.11
C PHE A 290 14.46 -6.74 -5.16
N ILE A 291 14.16 -5.48 -4.83
CA ILE A 291 14.40 -4.33 -5.70
C ILE A 291 15.67 -3.63 -5.24
N ASP A 292 16.68 -3.70 -6.09
CA ASP A 292 17.95 -3.02 -5.88
C ASP A 292 18.04 -1.73 -6.70
N LEU A 293 18.45 -0.66 -6.03
CA LEU A 293 18.67 0.66 -6.62
C LEU A 293 20.14 0.91 -6.98
N HIS A 294 21.03 -0.04 -6.70
CA HIS A 294 22.40 -0.05 -7.19
C HIS A 294 22.43 -0.48 -8.66
N ASN A 295 23.55 -0.17 -9.30
CA ASN A 295 23.80 -0.63 -10.65
C ASN A 295 24.32 -2.07 -10.62
N THR A 296 24.24 -2.74 -11.77
CA THR A 296 24.56 -4.16 -11.86
C THR A 296 26.03 -4.42 -11.56
N ALA A 297 26.93 -3.53 -12.00
CA ALA A 297 28.37 -3.64 -11.72
C ALA A 297 28.72 -3.63 -10.22
N ALA A 298 27.98 -2.89 -9.41
CA ALA A 298 28.17 -2.85 -7.96
C ALA A 298 27.71 -4.16 -7.29
N LEU A 299 26.60 -4.72 -7.77
CA LEU A 299 26.07 -5.99 -7.28
C LEU A 299 26.99 -7.16 -7.64
N SER A 300 27.57 -7.14 -8.84
CA SER A 300 28.58 -8.12 -9.25
C SER A 300 29.87 -8.03 -8.41
N PHE A 301 30.18 -6.83 -7.88
CA PHE A 301 31.31 -6.62 -6.98
C PHE A 301 31.06 -7.14 -5.57
N PHE A 302 29.86 -6.92 -5.02
CA PHE A 302 29.47 -7.53 -3.75
C PHE A 302 29.54 -9.06 -3.83
N GLY A 303 29.36 -9.60 -5.04
CA GLY A 303 29.57 -11.01 -5.31
C GLY A 303 28.36 -11.86 -4.90
N PRO A 304 28.50 -13.19 -4.96
CA PRO A 304 27.40 -14.10 -4.70
C PRO A 304 26.96 -14.04 -3.23
N PRO A 305 25.71 -14.42 -2.91
CA PRO A 305 25.22 -14.45 -1.53
C PRO A 305 26.12 -15.23 -0.57
N SER A 306 26.75 -16.32 -1.02
CA SER A 306 27.71 -17.11 -0.22
C SER A 306 28.89 -16.27 0.30
N ALA A 307 29.44 -15.39 -0.55
CA ALA A 307 30.54 -14.50 -0.18
C ALA A 307 30.12 -13.41 0.82
N LEU A 308 28.82 -13.09 0.87
CA LEU A 308 28.25 -12.10 1.80
C LEU A 308 27.87 -12.70 3.17
N HIS A 309 27.79 -14.03 3.28
CA HIS A 309 27.38 -14.74 4.52
C HIS A 309 28.55 -15.18 5.42
N GLY A 310 29.79 -15.00 4.98
CA GLY A 310 30.99 -15.33 5.76
C GLY A 310 31.71 -16.61 5.35
N ASP A 311 31.17 -17.39 4.40
CA ASP A 311 31.92 -18.47 3.75
C ASP A 311 32.86 -17.88 2.69
N ALA A 312 34.04 -17.51 3.19
CA ALA A 312 35.32 -17.30 2.50
C ALA A 312 35.32 -16.50 1.17
N SER A 313 35.76 -15.23 1.26
CA SER A 313 36.85 -14.71 0.41
C SER A 313 37.32 -13.29 0.79
N ARG A 314 36.50 -12.50 1.52
CA ARG A 314 36.81 -11.08 1.79
C ARG A 314 36.46 -10.64 3.22
N SER A 315 37.39 -10.83 4.15
CA SER A 315 37.26 -10.58 5.59
C SER A 315 38.21 -9.50 6.12
N SER A 316 39.24 -9.15 5.37
CA SER A 316 40.18 -8.07 5.65
C SER A 316 40.09 -6.97 4.59
N PRO A 317 40.43 -5.70 4.90
CA PRO A 317 40.54 -4.65 3.89
C PRO A 317 41.51 -5.00 2.75
N ASP A 318 42.52 -5.84 3.03
CA ASP A 318 43.50 -6.30 2.04
C ASP A 318 42.88 -7.29 1.05
N ASP A 319 41.90 -8.09 1.45
CA ASP A 319 41.15 -8.99 0.55
C ASP A 319 40.33 -8.23 -0.51
N PHE A 320 39.95 -6.99 -0.20
CA PHE A 320 39.30 -6.07 -1.15
C PHE A 320 40.31 -5.35 -2.06
N THR A 321 41.62 -5.44 -1.78
CA THR A 321 42.70 -5.00 -2.68
C THR A 321 43.13 -6.09 -3.66
N ILE A 322 42.83 -7.36 -3.34
CA ILE A 322 43.00 -8.49 -4.24
C ILE A 322 41.84 -8.49 -5.24
N VAL A 323 42.19 -8.32 -6.50
CA VAL A 323 41.30 -8.26 -7.66
C VAL A 323 40.55 -9.61 -7.74
N PRO A 324 39.21 -9.67 -7.49
CA PRO A 324 38.47 -10.85 -7.88
C PRO A 324 38.59 -10.98 -9.40
N ASN A 325 38.61 -12.21 -9.94
CA ASN A 325 38.94 -12.47 -11.36
C ASN A 325 38.08 -11.69 -12.39
N TRP A 326 37.06 -10.97 -11.96
CA TRP A 326 36.11 -10.22 -12.77
C TRP A 326 36.05 -8.69 -12.55
N ILE A 327 36.76 -8.03 -11.59
CA ILE A 327 36.65 -6.55 -11.33
C ILE A 327 37.93 -5.91 -10.75
N THR A 328 38.27 -4.64 -11.09
CA THR A 328 39.43 -3.86 -10.56
C THR A 328 39.04 -2.61 -9.72
N TYR A 329 39.74 -2.34 -8.61
CA TYR A 329 39.64 -1.11 -7.78
C TYR A 329 40.93 -0.74 -7.04
N ARG A 330 41.06 0.51 -6.54
CA ARG A 330 42.23 1.01 -5.79
C ARG A 330 42.10 0.75 -4.26
N PRO A 331 43.21 0.61 -3.50
CA PRO A 331 43.18 0.28 -2.06
C PRO A 331 42.41 1.24 -1.14
N LEU A 332 42.31 2.53 -1.50
CA LEU A 332 41.50 3.50 -0.74
C LEU A 332 39.99 3.26 -0.90
N GLU A 333 39.55 2.73 -2.05
CA GLU A 333 38.15 2.42 -2.32
C GLU A 333 37.73 1.15 -1.56
N ALA A 334 38.64 0.17 -1.47
CA ALA A 334 38.49 -1.04 -0.66
C ALA A 334 38.23 -0.75 0.83
N ARG A 335 38.97 0.19 1.43
CA ARG A 335 38.83 0.54 2.86
C ARG A 335 37.50 1.22 3.22
N GLU A 336 36.98 2.09 2.37
CA GLU A 336 35.70 2.78 2.62
C GLU A 336 34.47 1.86 2.40
N LEU A 337 34.62 0.80 1.61
CA LEU A 337 33.61 -0.24 1.42
C LEU A 337 33.55 -1.25 2.57
N PHE A 338 34.70 -1.53 3.19
CA PHE A 338 34.82 -2.51 4.27
C PHE A 338 33.97 -2.16 5.49
N ASN A 339 34.00 -0.89 5.93
CA ASN A 339 33.34 -0.47 7.17
C ASN A 339 31.81 -0.70 7.17
N PRO A 340 31.01 -0.19 6.23
CA PRO A 340 29.56 -0.41 6.22
C PRO A 340 29.18 -1.84 5.77
N GLY A 341 30.01 -2.48 4.94
CA GLY A 341 29.75 -3.83 4.44
C GLY A 341 29.92 -4.90 5.51
N VAL A 342 30.98 -4.82 6.32
CA VAL A 342 31.37 -5.88 7.26
C VAL A 342 30.95 -5.59 8.70
N LEU A 343 31.07 -4.34 9.15
CA LEU A 343 30.75 -4.00 10.53
C LEU A 343 29.24 -3.78 10.71
N PRO A 344 28.64 -4.28 11.79
CA PRO A 344 27.26 -3.96 12.13
C PRO A 344 27.06 -2.46 12.37
N ASP A 345 25.96 -1.90 11.86
CA ASP A 345 25.53 -0.55 12.20
C ASP A 345 24.71 -0.53 13.50
N ASP A 346 24.09 0.62 13.82
CA ASP A 346 23.24 0.81 15.00
C ASP A 346 22.07 -0.20 15.10
N SER A 347 21.72 -0.91 14.02
CA SER A 347 20.69 -1.96 14.00
C SER A 347 21.21 -3.35 14.41
N GLY A 348 22.51 -3.51 14.61
CA GLY A 348 23.15 -4.78 14.97
C GLY A 348 23.39 -5.74 13.79
N VAL A 349 23.14 -5.33 12.55
CA VAL A 349 23.46 -6.10 11.33
C VAL A 349 24.29 -5.28 10.34
N SER A 350 25.16 -5.93 9.57
CA SER A 350 25.98 -5.29 8.54
C SER A 350 25.23 -5.15 7.20
N GLU A 351 25.68 -4.27 6.30
CA GLU A 351 25.05 -4.16 4.97
C GLU A 351 25.19 -5.45 4.16
N SER A 352 26.33 -6.15 4.23
CA SER A 352 26.52 -7.45 3.56
C SER A 352 25.50 -8.49 4.03
N TYR A 353 25.20 -8.54 5.32
CA TYR A 353 24.16 -9.43 5.85
C TYR A 353 22.77 -9.12 5.28
N ARG A 354 22.45 -7.83 5.13
CA ARG A 354 21.18 -7.38 4.56
C ARG A 354 21.03 -7.77 3.10
N TYR A 355 22.08 -7.59 2.29
CA TYR A 355 22.10 -8.04 0.90
C TYR A 355 22.01 -9.56 0.80
N PHE A 356 22.81 -10.28 1.60
CA PHE A 356 22.76 -11.74 1.67
C PHE A 356 21.34 -12.26 1.88
N ARG A 357 20.65 -11.76 2.91
CA ARG A 357 19.26 -12.13 3.22
C ARG A 357 18.31 -11.76 2.08
N SER A 358 18.41 -10.54 1.58
CA SER A 358 17.51 -10.03 0.55
C SER A 358 17.61 -10.81 -0.76
N ILE A 359 18.83 -11.15 -1.19
CA ILE A 359 19.09 -11.93 -2.41
C ILE A 359 18.72 -13.42 -2.19
N SER A 360 19.07 -13.99 -1.04
CA SER A 360 18.83 -15.41 -0.76
C SER A 360 17.35 -15.75 -0.59
N ASP A 361 16.57 -14.86 0.01
CA ASP A 361 15.20 -15.16 0.42
C ASP A 361 14.14 -14.61 -0.57
N CYS A 362 14.55 -13.94 -1.66
CA CYS A 362 13.65 -13.50 -2.73
C CYS A 362 13.50 -14.52 -3.89
N ARG A 363 12.47 -14.35 -4.71
CA ARG A 363 12.24 -15.17 -5.91
C ARG A 363 13.13 -14.73 -7.08
N PHE A 364 13.28 -13.43 -7.27
CA PHE A 364 14.11 -12.81 -8.30
C PHE A 364 14.61 -11.44 -7.82
N VAL A 365 15.64 -10.93 -8.48
CA VAL A 365 16.22 -9.61 -8.20
C VAL A 365 15.84 -8.66 -9.33
N ALA A 366 15.22 -7.54 -9.00
CA ALA A 366 14.96 -6.44 -9.93
C ALA A 366 16.05 -5.38 -9.72
N VAL A 367 16.74 -4.98 -10.79
CA VAL A 367 17.88 -4.05 -10.72
C VAL A 367 17.59 -2.80 -11.55
N ARG A 368 17.96 -1.64 -11.01
CA ARG A 368 17.87 -0.35 -11.70
C ARG A 368 18.97 -0.21 -12.76
N SER A 369 18.82 -0.93 -13.87
CA SER A 369 19.75 -0.91 -15.00
C SER A 369 19.03 -1.21 -16.32
N CYS A 370 19.76 -1.19 -17.43
CA CYS A 370 19.28 -1.59 -18.76
C CYS A 370 20.43 -2.18 -19.60
N ASN A 371 20.09 -2.96 -20.62
CA ASN A 371 21.07 -3.70 -21.43
C ASN A 371 22.02 -2.77 -22.21
N GLU A 372 21.58 -1.58 -22.59
CA GLU A 372 22.42 -0.59 -23.30
C GLU A 372 23.58 -0.09 -22.45
N PHE A 373 23.43 -0.11 -21.12
CA PHE A 373 24.37 0.51 -20.19
C PHE A 373 25.25 -0.52 -19.48
N GLU A 374 24.70 -1.68 -19.11
CA GLU A 374 25.41 -2.67 -18.30
C GLU A 374 25.15 -4.12 -18.75
N SER A 375 25.07 -4.38 -20.07
CA SER A 375 24.85 -5.73 -20.63
C SER A 375 25.78 -6.80 -20.04
N GLU A 376 27.09 -6.55 -20.03
CA GLU A 376 28.10 -7.50 -19.52
C GLU A 376 27.85 -7.91 -18.06
N TRP A 377 27.38 -6.95 -17.23
CA TRP A 377 27.07 -7.20 -15.82
C TRP A 377 25.71 -7.86 -15.65
N LEU A 378 24.74 -7.53 -16.51
CA LEU A 378 23.40 -8.13 -16.52
C LEU A 378 23.44 -9.60 -16.97
N ASP A 379 24.42 -9.98 -17.79
CA ASP A 379 24.68 -11.38 -18.16
C ASP A 379 25.40 -12.15 -17.02
N LEU A 380 26.24 -11.46 -16.24
CA LEU A 380 27.00 -12.06 -15.15
C LEU A 380 26.15 -12.29 -13.88
N LEU A 381 25.31 -11.33 -13.49
CA LEU A 381 24.62 -11.34 -12.21
C LEU A 381 23.65 -12.53 -12.01
N PRO A 382 22.89 -12.99 -13.02
CA PRO A 382 22.07 -14.20 -12.92
C PRO A 382 22.89 -15.45 -12.56
N ASN A 383 24.10 -15.56 -13.11
CA ASN A 383 25.01 -16.67 -12.85
C ASN A 383 25.61 -16.58 -11.44
N LEU A 384 25.94 -15.38 -10.97
CA LEU A 384 26.43 -15.16 -9.61
C LEU A 384 25.37 -15.45 -8.55
N TYR A 385 24.11 -15.09 -8.81
CA TYR A 385 23.02 -15.24 -7.83
C TYR A 385 22.26 -16.56 -7.97
N ASN A 386 22.49 -17.30 -9.05
CA ASN A 386 21.73 -18.49 -9.42
C ASN A 386 20.21 -18.23 -9.42
N LYS A 387 19.80 -17.04 -9.84
CA LYS A 387 18.41 -16.56 -9.84
C LYS A 387 18.16 -15.56 -10.96
N PRO A 388 16.89 -15.39 -11.40
CA PRO A 388 16.55 -14.37 -12.40
C PRO A 388 16.89 -12.97 -11.89
N VAL A 389 17.57 -12.18 -12.74
CA VAL A 389 17.85 -10.76 -12.53
C VAL A 389 17.15 -10.00 -13.66
N ILE A 390 16.30 -9.04 -13.29
CA ILE A 390 15.46 -8.30 -14.24
C ILE A 390 15.83 -6.82 -14.20
N PRO A 391 16.35 -6.24 -15.28
CA PRO A 391 16.50 -4.80 -15.40
C PRO A 391 15.11 -4.15 -15.51
N PHE A 392 14.81 -3.13 -14.68
CA PHE A 392 13.55 -2.37 -14.78
C PHE A 392 13.75 -0.95 -15.33
N GLY A 393 14.92 -0.69 -15.93
CA GLY A 393 15.27 0.61 -16.50
C GLY A 393 15.88 1.57 -15.48
N LEU A 394 16.27 2.75 -15.97
CA LEU A 394 16.96 3.75 -15.16
C LEU A 394 16.02 4.58 -14.28
N LEU A 395 14.70 4.48 -14.48
CA LEU A 395 13.64 5.19 -13.76
C LEU A 395 14.02 6.65 -13.42
N PRO A 396 14.21 7.53 -14.41
CA PRO A 396 14.41 8.94 -14.11
C PRO A 396 13.19 9.48 -13.35
N PRO A 397 13.38 10.36 -12.35
CA PRO A 397 12.26 10.97 -11.65
C PRO A 397 11.36 11.69 -12.65
N LEU A 398 10.07 11.36 -12.64
CA LEU A 398 9.06 12.06 -13.44
C LEU A 398 8.98 13.52 -12.95
N ARG A 399 8.84 14.46 -13.88
CA ARG A 399 8.53 15.85 -13.54
C ARG A 399 7.15 15.88 -12.88
N ASP A 400 7.09 16.23 -11.61
CA ASP A 400 5.85 16.49 -10.89
C ASP A 400 5.57 18.01 -10.89
N PRO A 401 4.54 18.47 -11.62
CA PRO A 401 4.18 19.89 -11.68
C PRO A 401 3.85 20.50 -10.30
N GLN A 402 3.42 19.69 -9.32
CA GLN A 402 3.11 20.18 -7.97
C GLN A 402 4.38 20.45 -7.15
N ILE A 403 5.45 19.68 -7.36
CA ILE A 403 6.75 19.90 -6.71
C ILE A 403 7.49 21.08 -7.36
N ASP A 404 7.31 21.29 -8.66
CA ASP A 404 7.83 22.47 -9.37
C ASP A 404 7.24 23.80 -8.84
N CYS A 405 6.07 23.77 -8.18
CA CYS A 405 5.45 24.96 -7.56
C CYS A 405 6.11 25.39 -6.23
N GLU A 406 6.97 24.56 -5.64
CA GLU A 406 7.75 24.88 -4.43
C GLU A 406 9.14 25.46 -4.74
N VAL A 407 9.51 25.59 -6.02
CA VAL A 407 10.78 26.20 -6.39
C VAL A 407 10.73 27.68 -5.97
N PRO A 408 11.64 28.18 -5.11
CA PRO A 408 11.64 29.59 -4.76
C PRO A 408 11.74 30.42 -6.04
N PHE A 409 10.76 31.28 -6.30
CA PHE A 409 10.69 32.10 -7.53
C PHE A 409 12.03 32.82 -7.82
N HIS A 410 12.68 33.27 -6.74
CA HIS A 410 14.00 33.90 -6.78
C HIS A 410 15.13 32.99 -7.33
N LEU A 411 15.08 31.68 -7.11
CA LEU A 411 16.07 30.72 -7.63
C LEU A 411 15.98 30.58 -9.15
N ILE A 412 14.77 30.40 -9.68
CA ILE A 412 14.57 30.29 -11.13
C ILE A 412 14.94 31.61 -11.82
N GLN A 413 14.48 32.74 -11.28
CA GLN A 413 14.84 34.05 -11.81
C GLN A 413 16.35 34.29 -11.82
N TRP A 414 17.06 33.87 -10.77
CA TRP A 414 18.51 33.95 -10.75
C TRP A 414 19.16 33.06 -11.81
N LEU A 415 18.70 31.82 -11.95
CA LEU A 415 19.20 30.88 -12.96
C LEU A 415 18.91 31.34 -14.40
N ASP A 416 17.78 31.99 -14.65
CA ASP A 416 17.38 32.52 -15.97
C ASP A 416 18.32 33.62 -16.47
N ASN A 417 18.90 34.38 -15.54
CA ASN A 417 19.86 35.46 -15.79
C ASN A 417 21.29 34.97 -16.02
N GLN A 418 21.57 33.67 -15.85
CA GLN A 418 22.89 33.10 -16.07
C GLN A 418 23.06 32.62 -17.52
N ALA A 419 24.31 32.63 -18.00
CA ALA A 419 24.62 32.11 -19.33
C ALA A 419 24.33 30.60 -19.42
N PRO A 420 23.98 30.08 -20.61
CA PRO A 420 23.76 28.64 -20.78
C PRO A 420 25.00 27.82 -20.37
N LYS A 421 24.79 26.74 -19.63
CA LYS A 421 25.82 25.81 -19.14
C LYS A 421 26.98 26.48 -18.36
N SER A 422 26.75 27.61 -17.69
CA SER A 422 27.77 28.31 -16.90
C SER A 422 27.71 28.03 -15.39
N VAL A 423 26.59 27.53 -14.88
CA VAL A 423 26.36 27.36 -13.43
C VAL A 423 26.77 25.96 -12.98
N VAL A 424 27.50 25.88 -11.86
CA VAL A 424 27.76 24.64 -11.13
C VAL A 424 26.74 24.49 -10.01
N TYR A 425 25.88 23.49 -10.10
CA TYR A 425 25.02 23.09 -8.99
C TYR A 425 25.83 22.28 -7.97
N VAL A 426 25.70 22.57 -6.68
CA VAL A 426 26.39 21.90 -5.59
C VAL A 426 25.36 21.33 -4.62
N SER A 427 25.35 20.01 -4.46
CA SER A 427 24.49 19.33 -3.48
C SER A 427 25.03 17.95 -3.11
N PHE A 428 25.12 17.72 -1.80
CA PHE A 428 25.61 16.45 -1.23
C PHE A 428 24.48 15.52 -0.78
N GLY A 429 23.26 15.74 -1.28
CA GLY A 429 22.09 14.90 -0.99
C GLY A 429 21.64 14.97 0.46
N SER A 430 20.70 14.08 0.83
CA SER A 430 20.10 14.06 2.17
C SER A 430 20.91 13.28 3.22
N GLN A 431 21.81 12.40 2.78
CA GLN A 431 22.48 11.42 3.64
C GLN A 431 23.89 11.83 4.07
N VAL A 432 24.53 12.79 3.38
CA VAL A 432 25.89 13.24 3.73
C VAL A 432 25.81 14.44 4.67
N LYS A 433 26.29 14.24 5.90
CA LYS A 433 26.56 15.33 6.84
C LYS A 433 27.99 15.81 6.62
N LEU A 434 28.15 17.05 6.16
CA LEU A 434 29.46 17.69 6.05
C LEU A 434 29.92 18.15 7.45
N SER A 435 31.23 18.21 7.67
CA SER A 435 31.82 18.89 8.84
C SER A 435 32.04 20.36 8.52
N ARG A 436 32.21 21.19 9.56
CA ARG A 436 32.40 22.65 9.41
C ARG A 436 33.59 22.96 8.53
N GLU A 437 34.71 22.28 8.76
CA GLU A 437 35.97 22.48 8.02
C GLU A 437 35.76 22.24 6.53
N ARG A 438 34.96 21.23 6.17
CA ARG A 438 34.68 20.92 4.76
C ARG A 438 33.74 21.90 4.10
N VAL A 439 32.74 22.39 4.83
CA VAL A 439 31.90 23.48 4.34
C VAL A 439 32.79 24.70 4.04
N HIS A 440 33.78 24.98 4.88
CA HIS A 440 34.73 26.08 4.66
C HIS A 440 35.63 25.82 3.44
N GLU A 441 36.18 24.62 3.28
CA GLU A 441 37.00 24.25 2.10
C GLU A 441 36.20 24.32 0.79
N ILE A 442 34.95 23.86 0.80
CA ILE A 442 34.06 23.94 -0.38
C ILE A 442 33.73 25.40 -0.68
N ALA A 443 33.39 26.20 0.33
CA ALA A 443 33.13 27.62 0.18
C ALA A 443 34.36 28.35 -0.42
N LEU A 444 35.55 28.11 0.13
CA LEU A 444 36.79 28.69 -0.39
C LEU A 444 37.07 28.26 -1.84
N GLY A 445 36.86 26.98 -2.16
CA GLY A 445 37.01 26.47 -3.52
C GLY A 445 36.06 27.14 -4.51
N LEU A 446 34.80 27.33 -4.13
CA LEU A 446 33.80 28.03 -4.95
C LEU A 446 34.16 29.52 -5.13
N GLU A 447 34.65 30.17 -4.09
CA GLU A 447 35.08 31.56 -4.15
C GLU A 447 36.27 31.74 -5.11
N LEU A 448 37.31 30.90 -4.96
CA LEU A 448 38.52 30.92 -5.79
C LEU A 448 38.27 30.53 -7.24
N SER A 449 37.29 29.66 -7.49
CA SER A 449 36.97 29.18 -8.83
C SER A 449 36.44 30.25 -9.77
N LYS A 450 35.90 31.35 -9.23
CA LYS A 450 35.24 32.43 -9.98
C LYS A 450 34.11 31.96 -10.92
N VAL A 451 33.62 30.72 -10.80
CA VAL A 451 32.48 30.25 -11.59
C VAL A 451 31.15 30.64 -10.93
N PRO A 452 30.07 30.81 -11.71
CA PRO A 452 28.72 30.88 -11.18
C PRO A 452 28.32 29.56 -10.51
N PHE A 453 27.72 29.62 -9.32
CA PHE A 453 27.32 28.41 -8.61
C PHE A 453 26.00 28.56 -7.87
N PHE A 454 25.27 27.45 -7.76
CA PHE A 454 24.12 27.33 -6.88
C PHE A 454 24.38 26.21 -5.87
N TRP A 455 24.33 26.52 -4.58
CA TRP A 455 24.62 25.56 -3.52
C TRP A 455 23.42 25.32 -2.63
N ALA A 456 22.85 24.11 -2.71
CA ALA A 456 21.88 23.62 -1.73
C ALA A 456 22.62 23.09 -0.49
N LEU A 457 22.77 23.93 0.52
CA LEU A 457 23.53 23.64 1.73
C LEU A 457 22.62 23.15 2.84
N ARG A 458 22.91 21.95 3.36
CA ARG A 458 22.30 21.41 4.58
C ARG A 458 23.31 21.44 5.71
N ALA A 459 23.43 22.58 6.36
CA ALA A 459 24.29 22.78 7.53
C ALA A 459 23.58 23.69 8.55
N PRO A 460 23.95 23.62 9.84
CA PRO A 460 23.51 24.61 10.81
C PRO A 460 23.90 26.03 10.40
N GLU A 461 23.13 27.02 10.88
CA GLU A 461 23.43 28.44 10.65
C GLU A 461 24.83 28.80 11.18
N GLY A 462 25.52 29.72 10.50
CA GLY A 462 26.87 30.17 10.87
C GLY A 462 28.02 29.26 10.43
N TRP A 463 27.76 28.22 9.64
CA TRP A 463 28.80 27.30 9.12
C TRP A 463 29.49 27.80 7.84
N LEU A 464 28.96 28.83 7.20
CA LEU A 464 29.63 29.49 6.09
C LEU A 464 30.69 30.46 6.64
N PRO A 465 31.80 30.68 5.91
CA PRO A 465 32.76 31.73 6.25
C PRO A 465 32.06 33.09 6.34
N GLU A 466 32.47 33.92 7.30
CA GLU A 466 31.87 35.23 7.52
C GLU A 466 31.91 36.07 6.23
N GLY A 467 30.77 36.63 5.83
CA GLY A 467 30.63 37.45 4.62
C GLY A 467 30.68 36.69 3.29
N PHE A 468 30.67 35.34 3.28
CA PHE A 468 30.75 34.53 2.06
C PHE A 468 29.70 34.87 1.01
N GLU A 469 28.44 35.03 1.43
CA GLU A 469 27.34 35.34 0.51
C GLU A 469 27.50 36.74 -0.10
N ARG A 470 27.90 37.74 0.71
CA ARG A 470 28.19 39.11 0.25
C ARG A 470 29.34 39.15 -0.76
N ARG A 471 30.41 38.38 -0.54
CA ARG A 471 31.56 38.32 -1.46
C ARG A 471 31.25 37.63 -2.79
N ASN A 472 30.22 36.79 -2.83
CA ASN A 472 29.81 36.06 -4.02
C ASN A 472 28.47 36.56 -4.59
N GLU A 473 27.99 37.72 -4.15
CA GLU A 473 26.73 38.30 -4.61
C GLU A 473 26.72 38.47 -6.16
N GLY A 474 25.60 38.12 -6.79
CA GLY A 474 25.44 38.10 -8.25
C GLY A 474 25.99 36.86 -8.95
N ARG A 475 27.00 36.18 -8.40
CA ARG A 475 27.64 34.99 -8.99
C ARG A 475 27.32 33.67 -8.28
N GLY A 476 27.11 33.71 -6.97
CA GLY A 476 26.82 32.55 -6.14
C GLY A 476 25.46 32.71 -5.46
N LEU A 477 24.66 31.65 -5.45
CA LEU A 477 23.43 31.57 -4.69
C LEU A 477 23.48 30.39 -3.72
N VAL A 478 23.28 30.64 -2.44
CA VAL A 478 23.21 29.59 -1.41
C VAL A 478 21.77 29.47 -0.93
N LEU A 479 21.26 28.24 -0.89
CA LEU A 479 19.97 27.92 -0.30
C LEU A 479 20.19 26.98 0.89
N SER A 480 19.88 27.47 2.08
CA SER A 480 19.85 26.69 3.29
C SER A 480 18.65 25.74 3.27
N GLY A 481 18.90 24.42 3.18
CA GLY A 481 17.86 23.40 3.25
C GLY A 481 17.75 22.52 2.00
N TRP A 482 16.52 22.40 1.47
CA TRP A 482 16.23 21.54 0.31
C TRP A 482 16.03 22.38 -0.95
N ALA A 483 16.48 21.84 -2.09
CA ALA A 483 16.26 22.43 -3.41
C ALA A 483 15.59 21.41 -4.34
N PRO A 484 14.71 21.84 -5.26
CA PRO A 484 14.08 20.99 -6.27
C PRO A 484 15.10 20.58 -7.33
N GLN A 485 15.90 19.57 -6.98
CA GLN A 485 17.09 19.16 -7.71
C GLN A 485 16.83 18.77 -9.17
N VAL A 486 15.70 18.12 -9.46
CA VAL A 486 15.32 17.72 -10.83
C VAL A 486 15.13 18.96 -11.71
N SER A 487 14.42 19.97 -11.19
CA SER A 487 14.13 21.21 -11.90
C SER A 487 15.40 22.04 -12.11
N VAL A 488 16.27 22.11 -11.09
CA VAL A 488 17.58 22.79 -11.16
C VAL A 488 18.50 22.13 -12.19
N LEU A 489 18.66 20.81 -12.14
CA LEU A 489 19.51 20.08 -13.10
C LEU A 489 18.93 20.08 -14.53
N GLY A 490 17.62 20.28 -14.67
CA GLY A 490 16.94 20.49 -15.95
C GLY A 490 17.09 21.89 -16.55
N HIS A 491 17.67 22.84 -15.80
CA HIS A 491 17.74 24.23 -16.22
C HIS A 491 18.87 24.49 -17.22
N ARG A 492 18.59 25.31 -18.25
CA ARG A 492 19.55 25.62 -19.35
C ARG A 492 20.91 26.19 -18.89
N ALA A 493 20.90 26.87 -17.75
CA ALA A 493 22.08 27.52 -17.19
C ALA A 493 23.04 26.55 -16.47
N VAL A 494 22.54 25.40 -16.01
CA VAL A 494 23.35 24.45 -15.24
C VAL A 494 24.22 23.63 -16.20
N GLY A 495 25.54 23.79 -16.05
CA GLY A 495 26.55 23.11 -16.87
C GLY A 495 27.33 22.04 -16.11
N GLY A 496 27.34 22.11 -14.78
CA GLY A 496 28.05 21.16 -13.93
C GLY A 496 27.28 20.80 -12.65
N PHE A 497 27.55 19.62 -12.10
CA PHE A 497 26.97 19.15 -10.85
C PHE A 497 28.05 18.58 -9.91
N LEU A 498 28.33 19.31 -8.83
CA LEU A 498 29.17 18.85 -7.73
C LEU A 498 28.33 18.01 -6.77
N SER A 499 28.57 16.70 -6.75
CA SER A 499 27.76 15.75 -5.98
C SER A 499 28.58 14.88 -5.05
N HIS A 500 27.89 14.25 -4.10
CA HIS A 500 28.44 13.25 -3.18
C HIS A 500 28.66 11.86 -3.82
N GLY A 501 28.43 11.68 -5.12
CA GLY A 501 28.73 10.43 -5.82
C GLY A 501 27.78 9.25 -5.54
N ARG A 502 26.69 9.41 -4.78
CA ARG A 502 25.64 8.37 -4.70
C ARG A 502 24.70 8.45 -5.89
N ARG A 503 24.38 7.29 -6.47
CA ARG A 503 23.86 7.14 -7.84
C ARG A 503 22.42 7.55 -8.11
N ALA A 504 21.57 7.79 -7.11
CA ALA A 504 20.19 8.22 -7.33
C ALA A 504 20.07 9.56 -8.09
N TRP A 505 21.16 10.34 -8.15
CA TRP A 505 21.15 11.73 -8.61
C TRP A 505 22.00 12.02 -9.85
N VAL A 506 22.83 11.07 -10.29
CA VAL A 506 23.68 11.24 -11.49
C VAL A 506 22.82 11.35 -12.76
N TRP A 507 21.65 10.71 -12.78
CA TRP A 507 20.73 10.69 -13.92
C TRP A 507 19.73 11.85 -13.94
N GLY A 508 19.62 12.64 -12.87
CA GLY A 508 18.86 13.89 -12.89
C GLY A 508 19.57 14.99 -13.67
N GLY A 509 20.85 14.81 -14.00
CA GLY A 509 21.64 15.72 -14.81
C GLY A 509 21.19 15.66 -16.27
N HIS A 510 20.27 16.55 -16.66
CA HIS A 510 19.90 16.74 -18.07
C HIS A 510 21.04 17.40 -18.87
N GLY A 511 22.17 16.70 -19.02
CA GLY A 511 23.32 17.13 -19.82
C GLY A 511 24.40 17.96 -19.10
N ALA A 512 24.43 17.96 -17.77
CA ALA A 512 25.45 18.64 -16.95
C ALA A 512 26.62 17.70 -16.58
N ALA A 513 27.87 18.18 -16.63
CA ALA A 513 29.06 17.41 -16.26
C ALA A 513 29.18 17.25 -14.74
N ALA A 514 29.31 16.02 -14.23
CA ALA A 514 29.41 15.77 -12.80
C ALA A 514 30.86 15.86 -12.29
N ILE A 515 31.07 16.44 -11.11
CA ILE A 515 32.34 16.43 -10.37
C ILE A 515 32.06 15.79 -9.00
N GLY A 516 32.87 14.81 -8.59
CA GLY A 516 32.74 14.13 -7.30
C GLY A 516 33.73 14.66 -6.26
N VAL A 517 33.29 14.84 -5.00
CA VAL A 517 34.16 15.24 -3.87
C VAL A 517 34.15 14.16 -2.78
N ARG A 518 35.34 13.71 -2.34
CA ARG A 518 35.53 12.63 -1.34
C ARG A 518 35.70 13.17 0.09
N SER A 519 35.20 12.42 1.07
CA SER A 519 35.24 12.67 2.51
C SER A 519 36.24 11.74 3.22
N ARG A 520 37.17 12.25 4.06
CA ARG A 520 38.09 11.49 4.93
C ARG A 520 37.56 11.06 6.33
N ASN A 521 36.26 10.97 6.61
CA ASN A 521 35.76 10.62 7.97
C ASN A 521 35.10 9.22 7.97
N PRO A 522 35.46 8.29 8.89
CA PRO A 522 35.36 6.83 8.67
C PRO A 522 33.98 6.15 8.69
N SER A 523 32.86 6.88 8.74
CA SER A 523 31.61 6.25 9.20
C SER A 523 30.46 6.09 8.21
N ARG A 524 30.34 6.78 7.06
CA ARG A 524 29.05 6.74 6.31
C ARG A 524 29.08 6.93 4.78
N GLN A 525 30.15 6.61 4.05
CA GLN A 525 30.16 6.73 2.58
C GLN A 525 30.71 5.47 1.86
N PRO A 526 29.84 4.58 1.32
CA PRO A 526 30.28 3.62 0.32
C PRO A 526 30.38 4.30 -1.06
N LEU A 527 31.53 4.14 -1.71
CA LEU A 527 31.80 4.45 -3.12
C LEU A 527 31.74 3.15 -3.92
N VAL A 528 31.03 3.12 -5.05
CA VAL A 528 31.18 2.05 -6.05
C VAL A 528 31.10 2.68 -7.45
N SER A 529 32.15 2.57 -8.26
CA SER A 529 32.08 2.71 -9.73
C SER A 529 33.36 2.21 -10.40
N PRO A 530 33.30 1.13 -11.20
CA PRO A 530 34.29 0.80 -12.22
C PRO A 530 33.70 0.99 -13.65
N SER A 531 32.42 1.34 -13.79
CA SER A 531 31.77 1.47 -15.10
C SER A 531 32.12 2.78 -15.82
N LEU A 532 32.57 3.81 -15.09
CA LEU A 532 33.08 5.05 -15.69
C LEU A 532 34.57 4.96 -16.09
N THR A 533 35.28 3.87 -15.76
CA THR A 533 36.67 3.68 -16.21
C THR A 533 36.77 3.11 -17.63
N HIS A 534 35.72 2.48 -18.16
CA HIS A 534 35.66 2.08 -19.57
C HIS A 534 35.26 3.23 -20.52
N ALA A 535 34.66 4.31 -19.99
CA ALA A 535 34.38 5.55 -20.72
C ALA A 535 35.28 6.69 -20.21
N GLU A 536 36.51 6.74 -20.72
CA GLU A 536 37.54 7.80 -20.61
C GLU A 536 37.49 8.80 -19.42
N ARG A 537 38.48 8.65 -18.51
CA ARG A 537 39.06 9.60 -17.52
C ARG A 537 38.25 10.86 -17.17
N GLN A 538 37.45 10.79 -16.10
CA GLN A 538 37.04 11.96 -15.31
C GLN A 538 38.22 12.50 -14.47
N PRO A 539 38.34 13.83 -14.27
CA PRO A 539 39.35 14.38 -13.38
C PRO A 539 38.94 14.25 -11.90
N GLU A 540 39.78 13.60 -11.10
CA GLU A 540 39.62 13.46 -9.64
C GLU A 540 40.59 14.38 -8.88
N LEU A 541 40.14 14.99 -7.77
CA LEU A 541 41.01 15.69 -6.81
C LEU A 541 41.68 14.68 -5.87
N LEU A 542 42.94 14.30 -6.15
CA LEU A 542 43.79 13.51 -5.25
C LEU A 542 44.72 14.43 -4.44
N SER A 543 44.87 14.14 -3.15
CA SER A 543 45.82 14.80 -2.25
C SER A 543 46.66 13.75 -1.52
N THR A 544 47.96 13.72 -1.83
CA THR A 544 49.02 13.04 -1.08
C THR A 544 49.92 14.09 -0.43
N ALA A 545 50.08 14.05 0.90
CA ALA A 545 51.26 14.55 1.62
C ALA A 545 51.19 14.09 3.08
N HIS A 546 52.30 13.53 3.55
CA HIS A 546 52.57 13.20 4.95
C HIS A 546 52.62 14.44 5.85
N ALA A 547 52.51 14.18 7.15
CA ALA A 547 52.60 15.11 8.27
C ALA A 547 53.63 16.25 8.10
N ALA A 548 53.15 17.50 8.10
CA ALA A 548 53.78 18.67 8.72
C ALA A 548 52.88 19.90 8.50
N ALA A 549 52.70 20.69 9.55
CA ALA A 549 51.89 21.90 9.56
C ALA A 549 52.61 23.08 8.90
N ALA A 550 52.02 23.70 7.86
CA ALA A 550 52.12 25.13 7.48
C ALA A 550 51.30 25.41 6.19
N PRO A 551 50.68 26.59 6.01
CA PRO A 551 49.87 26.90 4.83
C PRO A 551 50.75 27.48 3.70
N ARG A 552 50.61 26.97 2.46
CA ARG A 552 51.19 27.60 1.26
C ARG A 552 50.11 27.93 0.21
N PRO A 553 50.07 29.16 -0.36
CA PRO A 553 49.03 29.61 -1.30
C PRO A 553 49.03 28.92 -2.68
N GLU A 554 50.10 28.23 -3.05
CA GLU A 554 50.30 27.69 -4.41
C GLU A 554 49.42 26.47 -4.74
N LEU A 555 48.97 25.71 -3.74
CA LEU A 555 48.10 24.53 -3.93
C LEU A 555 46.66 24.89 -4.33
N CYS A 556 46.21 26.11 -4.04
CA CYS A 556 44.88 26.59 -4.43
C CYS A 556 44.80 26.87 -5.95
N HIS A 557 45.91 27.26 -6.58
CA HIS A 557 45.92 27.63 -8.00
C HIS A 557 45.78 26.42 -8.93
N GLN A 558 46.37 25.26 -8.59
CA GLN A 558 46.18 24.00 -9.34
C GLN A 558 44.79 23.35 -9.11
N ARG A 559 44.14 23.64 -7.98
CA ARG A 559 42.80 23.10 -7.63
C ARG A 559 41.65 23.85 -8.31
N ALA A 560 41.82 25.14 -8.62
CA ALA A 560 40.83 25.95 -9.33
C ALA A 560 40.72 25.64 -10.84
N THR A 561 41.78 25.09 -11.44
CA THR A 561 41.89 24.85 -12.90
C THR A 561 40.86 23.85 -13.43
N LEU A 562 40.31 22.98 -12.59
CA LEU A 562 39.32 21.96 -12.96
C LEU A 562 37.91 22.52 -13.20
N LEU A 563 37.58 23.66 -12.59
CA LEU A 563 36.28 24.32 -12.78
C LEU A 563 36.25 25.21 -14.03
N HIS A 564 37.42 25.53 -14.61
CA HIS A 564 37.56 26.49 -15.72
C HIS A 564 37.48 25.88 -17.13
N ARG A 565 37.52 24.54 -17.28
CA ARG A 565 37.45 23.86 -18.61
C ARG A 565 36.40 22.73 -18.68
N PRO A 566 35.09 23.03 -18.74
CA PRO A 566 34.05 22.01 -18.98
C PRO A 566 33.81 21.71 -20.47
N HIS A 567 34.33 22.52 -21.40
CA HIS A 567 33.76 22.61 -22.74
C HIS A 567 34.20 21.54 -23.76
N LEU A 568 35.40 20.97 -23.66
CA LEU A 568 35.96 20.13 -24.75
C LEU A 568 35.79 18.60 -24.59
N ARG A 569 35.60 18.08 -23.36
CA ARG A 569 35.52 16.62 -23.12
C ARG A 569 34.09 16.06 -23.03
N ALA A 570 33.14 16.84 -22.52
CA ALA A 570 31.72 16.47 -22.49
C ALA A 570 31.03 16.55 -23.87
N GLN A 571 31.75 16.92 -24.93
CA GLN A 571 31.23 16.99 -26.31
C GLN A 571 31.28 15.62 -27.00
N LEU A 572 32.28 14.78 -26.70
CA LEU A 572 32.38 13.39 -27.20
C LEU A 572 31.27 12.48 -26.65
N LEU A 573 30.91 12.63 -25.38
CA LEU A 573 29.73 11.96 -24.80
C LEU A 573 28.40 12.51 -25.37
N ARG A 574 28.39 13.74 -25.89
CA ARG A 574 27.22 14.35 -26.54
C ARG A 574 27.00 13.85 -27.96
N ASP A 575 28.04 13.54 -28.72
CA ASP A 575 27.88 13.05 -30.09
C ASP A 575 27.47 11.57 -30.13
N GLN A 576 27.76 10.79 -29.07
CA GLN A 576 27.23 9.42 -28.90
C GLN A 576 25.88 9.36 -28.17
N HIS A 577 25.57 10.29 -27.26
CA HIS A 577 24.41 10.17 -26.35
C HIS A 577 23.50 11.40 -26.30
N GLY A 578 23.71 12.40 -27.17
CA GLY A 578 22.90 13.62 -27.29
C GLY A 578 21.75 13.53 -28.28
N ARG A 579 21.37 12.33 -28.75
CA ARG A 579 20.04 12.15 -29.33
C ARG A 579 19.06 12.21 -28.16
N ARG A 580 18.03 13.07 -28.26
CA ARG A 580 16.76 12.88 -27.50
C ARG A 580 16.47 11.38 -27.48
N PRO A 581 15.94 10.77 -26.39
CA PRO A 581 15.54 9.38 -26.47
C PRO A 581 14.73 9.25 -27.74
N SER A 582 15.28 8.52 -28.72
CA SER A 582 14.51 8.17 -29.90
C SER A 582 13.27 7.46 -29.37
N ILE A 583 12.22 7.42 -30.16
CA ILE A 583 11.00 6.69 -29.83
C ILE A 583 11.32 5.28 -29.25
N SER A 584 12.47 4.70 -29.61
CA SER A 584 13.04 3.48 -29.02
C SER A 584 13.37 3.51 -27.51
N GLY A 585 13.92 4.59 -26.93
CA GLY A 585 14.37 4.61 -25.52
C GLY A 585 13.22 4.62 -24.51
N GLN A 586 12.16 5.40 -24.77
CA GLN A 586 10.94 5.37 -23.96
C GLN A 586 10.13 4.08 -24.18
N GLN A 587 10.09 3.57 -25.40
CA GLN A 587 9.49 2.26 -25.70
C GLN A 587 10.20 1.13 -24.93
N GLN A 588 11.51 1.25 -24.71
CA GLN A 588 12.31 0.23 -24.05
C GLN A 588 12.27 0.31 -22.52
N GLU A 589 12.24 1.49 -21.92
CA GLU A 589 11.92 1.61 -20.47
C GLU A 589 10.52 1.05 -20.17
N THR A 590 9.56 1.36 -21.05
CA THR A 590 8.22 0.77 -20.97
C THR A 590 8.28 -0.75 -21.19
N SER A 591 9.15 -1.24 -22.07
CA SER A 591 9.38 -2.67 -22.29
C SER A 591 9.96 -3.38 -21.07
N CYS A 592 10.99 -2.83 -20.41
CA CYS A 592 11.60 -3.41 -19.21
C CYS A 592 10.63 -3.44 -18.02
N VAL A 593 9.85 -2.37 -17.83
CA VAL A 593 8.79 -2.34 -16.80
C VAL A 593 7.68 -3.32 -17.15
N ASN A 594 7.28 -3.41 -18.42
CA ASN A 594 6.29 -4.39 -18.87
C ASN A 594 6.82 -5.83 -18.73
N GLU A 595 8.11 -6.08 -18.92
CA GLU A 595 8.73 -7.38 -18.71
C GLU A 595 8.69 -7.77 -17.23
N LEU A 596 9.00 -6.84 -16.32
CA LEU A 596 8.82 -7.03 -14.88
C LEU A 596 7.35 -7.34 -14.55
N LEU A 597 6.39 -6.57 -15.09
CA LEU A 597 4.95 -6.77 -14.86
C LEU A 597 4.46 -8.11 -15.43
N ASN A 598 4.86 -8.47 -16.65
CA ASN A 598 4.53 -9.74 -17.29
C ASN A 598 5.12 -10.93 -16.53
N LEU A 599 6.29 -10.76 -15.89
CA LEU A 599 6.90 -11.80 -15.08
C LEU A 599 6.19 -11.95 -13.72
N LEU A 600 5.77 -10.84 -13.12
CA LEU A 600 4.89 -10.84 -11.95
C LEU A 600 3.56 -11.55 -12.25
N ASP A 601 3.02 -11.38 -13.46
CA ASP A 601 1.76 -12.00 -13.91
C ASP A 601 1.93 -13.49 -14.33
N SER A 602 3.00 -13.85 -15.04
CA SER A 602 3.24 -15.23 -15.54
C SER A 602 3.69 -16.21 -14.45
N GLN A 603 4.41 -15.74 -13.44
CA GLN A 603 4.74 -16.54 -12.27
C GLN A 603 3.50 -16.82 -11.40
N ASP A 604 2.47 -15.98 -11.52
CA ASP A 604 1.16 -16.18 -10.90
C ASP A 604 0.37 -17.32 -11.59
N GLU A 605 0.56 -17.52 -12.91
CA GLU A 605 -0.06 -18.61 -13.68
C GLU A 605 0.60 -19.98 -13.45
N THR A 606 1.93 -20.04 -13.32
CA THR A 606 2.63 -21.31 -13.06
C THR A 606 2.32 -21.88 -11.67
N CYS A 607 2.04 -21.03 -10.67
CA CYS A 607 1.48 -21.43 -9.37
C CYS A 607 0.04 -21.98 -9.48
N ARG A 608 -0.75 -21.54 -10.48
CA ARG A 608 -2.10 -22.11 -10.76
C ARG A 608 -2.03 -23.42 -11.54
N GLY A 609 -1.05 -23.57 -12.44
CA GLY A 609 -0.87 -24.75 -13.29
C GLY A 609 -0.34 -25.98 -12.57
N THR A 610 0.62 -25.81 -11.64
CA THR A 610 1.17 -26.92 -10.83
C THR A 610 0.15 -27.51 -9.86
N ARG A 611 -0.85 -26.73 -9.41
CA ARG A 611 -1.96 -27.25 -8.58
C ARG A 611 -3.00 -28.07 -9.34
N ARG A 612 -3.13 -27.93 -10.67
CA ARG A 612 -4.08 -28.73 -11.46
C ARG A 612 -3.58 -30.14 -11.79
N ARG A 613 -2.27 -30.39 -11.74
CA ARG A 613 -1.69 -31.72 -12.06
C ARG A 613 -1.65 -32.72 -10.89
N PHE A 614 -1.93 -32.29 -9.67
CA PHE A 614 -2.02 -33.17 -8.49
C PHE A 614 -3.47 -33.51 -8.07
N GLY A 615 -4.45 -33.22 -8.93
CA GLY A 615 -5.88 -33.47 -8.67
C GLY A 615 -6.50 -34.57 -9.53
N SER A 616 -5.68 -35.39 -10.20
CA SER A 616 -6.14 -36.56 -10.96
C SER A 616 -5.10 -37.68 -10.87
N SER A 617 -5.04 -38.32 -9.71
CA SER A 617 -4.54 -39.67 -9.50
C SER A 617 -5.13 -40.17 -8.19
#